data_AF-A0A2E9JE34-F1
#
_entry.id   AF-A0A2E9JE34-F1
#
_cell.length_a   1.000
_cell.length_b   1.000
_cell.length_c   1.000
_cell.angle_alpha   90.00
_cell.angle_beta   90.00
_cell.angle_gamma   90.00
#
_symmetry.space_group_name_H-M   'P 1'
#
loop_
_entity.id
_entity.type
_entity.pdbx_description
1 polymer ?
#
loop_
_entity_poly.entity_id
_entity_poly.type
_entity_poly.pdbx_seq_one_letter_code
_entity_poly.pdbx_strand_id
1 'polypeptide(L)'
;MQFNQLSEVMTLLGESFDRGGGLIIRETELGENFFDLSTGLAGELFQKFCNYQQKLAIVIGDLGNYSERLQELASEHRKHQNVRCREF
;
A
#
# COMPACT_ATOMS: atom_id res chain seq x y z
N MET A 1 8.59 5.96 11.81
CA MET A 1 8.76 6.64 10.51
C MET A 1 7.49 6.37 9.73
N GLN A 2 6.85 7.40 9.17
CA GLN A 2 5.63 7.23 8.37
C GLN A 2 6.01 7.30 6.89
N PHE A 3 5.52 6.34 6.11
CA PHE A 3 5.73 6.25 4.66
C PHE A 3 4.95 7.37 3.96
N ASN A 4 5.66 8.38 3.42
CA ASN A 4 5.01 9.59 2.90
C ASN A 4 5.60 10.09 1.56
N GLN A 5 6.57 9.40 0.97
CA GLN A 5 7.22 9.84 -0.27
C GLN A 5 7.52 8.66 -1.22
N LEU A 6 7.54 8.94 -2.53
CA LEU A 6 7.75 7.94 -3.58
C LEU A 6 9.12 7.24 -3.45
N SER A 7 10.14 7.97 -3.02
CA SER A 7 11.50 7.43 -2.81
C SER A 7 11.53 6.27 -1.79
N GLU A 8 10.59 6.21 -0.85
CA GLU A 8 10.50 5.13 0.14
C GLU A 8 9.92 3.84 -0.44
N VAL A 9 9.24 3.87 -1.59
CA VAL A 9 8.63 2.67 -2.20
C VAL A 9 9.68 1.61 -2.49
N MET A 10 10.83 2.02 -3.04
CA MET A 10 11.93 1.11 -3.36
C MET A 10 12.59 0.56 -2.09
N THR A 11 12.65 1.35 -1.02
CA THR A 11 13.14 0.92 0.29
C THR A 11 12.24 -0.17 0.87
N LEU A 12 10.92 0.04 0.88
CA LEU A 12 9.95 -0.95 1.34
C LEU A 12 9.98 -2.23 0.50
N LEU A 13 10.20 -2.10 -0.81
CA LEU A 13 10.37 -3.25 -1.69
C LEU A 13 11.64 -4.04 -1.33
N GLY A 14 12.76 -3.36 -1.07
CA GLY A 14 14.00 -3.98 -0.59
C GLY A 14 13.78 -4.74 0.72
N GLU A 15 13.12 -4.10 1.70
CA GLU A 15 12.78 -4.74 2.97
C GLU A 15 11.89 -5.99 2.78
N SER A 16 10.96 -5.97 1.81
CA SER A 16 10.14 -7.14 1.48
C SER A 16 11.00 -8.31 1.00
N PHE A 17 12.03 -8.05 0.18
CA PHE A 17 12.96 -9.06 -0.30
C PHE A 17 13.83 -9.62 0.82
N ASP A 18 14.37 -8.76 1.69
CA ASP A 18 15.19 -9.17 2.83
C ASP A 18 14.43 -10.08 3.80
N ARG A 19 13.11 -9.88 3.94
CA ARG A 19 12.23 -10.70 4.75
C ARG A 19 11.83 -12.03 4.08
N GLY A 20 12.00 -12.15 2.76
CA GLY A 20 11.77 -13.39 2.00
C GLY A 20 10.32 -13.83 1.81
N GLY A 21 9.33 -13.00 2.17
CA GLY A 21 7.90 -13.38 2.10
C GLY A 21 6.98 -12.29 1.58
N GLY A 22 7.00 -11.14 2.24
CA GLY A 22 6.13 -10.01 1.91
C GLY A 22 6.14 -8.96 3.01
N LEU A 23 5.43 -7.86 2.75
CA LEU A 23 5.32 -6.73 3.66
C LEU A 23 3.87 -6.54 4.11
N ILE A 24 3.68 -6.25 5.39
CA ILE A 24 2.39 -5.81 5.95
C ILE A 24 2.61 -4.39 6.45
N ILE A 25 1.75 -3.46 6.03
CA ILE A 25 1.79 -2.06 6.46
C ILE A 25 0.45 -1.71 7.09
N ARG A 26 0.50 -1.19 8.33
CA ARG A 26 -0.69 -0.69 9.03
C ARG A 26 -0.92 0.78 8.69
N GLU A 27 -2.16 1.22 8.82
CA GLU A 27 -2.57 2.62 8.68
C GLU A 27 -1.64 3.61 9.40
N THR A 28 -1.24 3.29 10.64
CA THR A 28 -0.36 4.15 11.46
C THR A 28 1.05 4.34 10.88
N GLU A 29 1.46 3.45 9.97
CA GLU A 29 2.75 3.46 9.29
C GLU A 29 2.67 4.20 7.94
N LEU A 30 1.46 4.55 7.48
CA LEU A 30 1.21 5.32 6.27
C LEU A 30 1.10 6.81 6.61
N GLY A 31 1.75 7.64 5.81
CA GLY A 31 1.60 9.09 5.84
C GLY A 31 0.39 9.55 5.03
N GLU A 32 0.00 10.81 5.23
CA GLU A 32 -1.16 11.45 4.58
C GLU A 32 -1.11 11.35 3.04
N ASN A 33 0.09 11.41 2.44
CA ASN A 33 0.25 11.34 1.00
C ASN A 33 -0.18 9.99 0.41
N PHE A 34 -0.17 8.91 1.21
CA PHE A 34 -0.68 7.63 0.74
C PHE A 34 -2.20 7.70 0.48
N PHE A 35 -2.92 8.42 1.32
CA PHE A 35 -4.38 8.55 1.25
C PHE A 35 -4.82 9.58 0.21
N ASP A 36 -3.94 10.53 -0.13
CA ASP A 36 -4.11 11.43 -1.28
C ASP A 36 -3.59 10.77 -2.57
N LEU A 37 -4.51 10.16 -3.32
CA LEU A 37 -4.18 9.49 -4.58
C LEU A 37 -3.61 10.43 -5.66
N SER A 38 -3.78 11.75 -5.54
CA SER A 38 -3.21 12.71 -6.48
C SER A 38 -1.68 12.78 -6.40
N THR A 39 -1.10 12.36 -5.28
CA THR A 39 0.36 12.26 -5.10
C THR A 39 0.98 11.13 -5.91
N GLY A 40 0.17 10.16 -6.36
CA GLY A 40 0.63 8.94 -7.03
C GLY A 40 1.26 7.90 -6.10
N LEU A 41 1.37 8.17 -4.80
CA LEU A 41 2.12 7.31 -3.86
C LEU A 41 1.54 5.89 -3.73
N ALA A 42 0.23 5.78 -3.49
CA ALA A 42 -0.43 4.47 -3.38
C ALA A 42 -0.34 3.67 -4.69
N GLY A 43 -0.52 4.33 -5.83
CA GLY A 43 -0.42 3.72 -7.14
C GLY A 43 0.99 3.19 -7.43
N GLU A 44 2.03 3.99 -7.17
CA GLU A 44 3.41 3.56 -7.37
C GLU A 44 3.77 2.37 -6.48
N LEU A 45 3.38 2.43 -5.20
CA LEU A 45 3.58 1.32 -4.27
C LEU A 45 2.95 0.03 -4.80
N PHE A 46 1.67 0.08 -5.19
CA PHE A 46 0.95 -1.11 -5.65
C PHE A 46 1.54 -1.64 -6.95
N GLN A 47 1.80 -0.76 -7.91
CA GLN A 47 2.37 -1.13 -9.20
C GLN A 47 3.75 -1.77 -9.05
N LYS A 48 4.63 -1.23 -8.19
CA LYS A 48 5.96 -1.81 -7.95
C LYS A 48 5.85 -3.21 -7.33
N PHE A 49 5.07 -3.39 -6.28
CA PHE A 49 4.91 -4.72 -5.68
C PHE A 49 4.30 -5.74 -6.65
N CYS A 50 3.36 -5.31 -7.50
CA CYS A 50 2.84 -6.15 -8.59
C CYS A 50 3.91 -6.51 -9.62
N ASN A 51 4.65 -5.53 -10.14
CA ASN A 51 5.68 -5.73 -11.18
C ASN A 51 6.81 -6.66 -10.72
N TYR A 52 7.21 -6.54 -9.45
CA TYR A 52 8.25 -7.37 -8.84
C TYR A 52 7.70 -8.66 -8.21
N GLN A 53 6.40 -8.91 -8.36
CA GLN A 53 5.70 -10.09 -7.85
C GLN A 53 5.87 -10.31 -6.33
N GLN A 54 6.08 -9.24 -5.58
CA GLN A 54 6.20 -9.27 -4.11
C GLN A 54 4.84 -9.16 -3.44
N LYS A 55 4.72 -9.77 -2.25
CA LYS A 55 3.47 -9.73 -1.48
C LYS A 55 3.41 -8.47 -0.62
N LEU A 56 2.32 -7.74 -0.73
CA LEU A 56 2.01 -6.56 0.10
C LEU A 56 0.60 -6.68 0.66
N ALA A 57 0.44 -6.43 1.95
CA ALA A 57 -0.87 -6.25 2.58
C ALA A 57 -0.92 -4.90 3.29
N ILE A 58 -1.91 -4.09 2.94
CA ILE A 58 -2.22 -2.85 3.64
C ILE A 58 -3.48 -3.06 4.48
N VAL A 59 -3.38 -2.69 5.75
CA VAL A 59 -4.43 -2.82 6.75
C VAL A 59 -4.85 -1.43 7.22
N ILE A 60 -6.09 -1.06 6.94
CA ILE A 60 -6.71 0.22 7.31
C ILE A 60 -7.83 -0.05 8.31
N GLY A 61 -8.03 0.82 9.29
CA GLY A 61 -9.05 0.63 10.34
C GLY A 61 -10.47 0.88 9.84
N ASP A 62 -10.70 2.02 9.18
CA ASP A 62 -12.02 2.37 8.64
C ASP A 62 -11.83 3.14 7.33
N LEU A 63 -12.10 2.45 6.21
CA LEU A 63 -11.99 3.00 4.85
C LEU A 63 -13.04 4.09 4.59
N GLY A 64 -14.14 4.10 5.36
CA GLY A 64 -15.20 5.10 5.27
C GLY A 64 -14.74 6.51 5.59
N ASN A 65 -13.62 6.67 6.31
CA ASN A 65 -13.03 7.97 6.63
C ASN A 65 -12.22 8.59 5.48
N TYR A 66 -12.01 7.86 4.37
CA TYR A 66 -11.21 8.30 3.24
C TYR A 66 -12.04 8.47 1.97
N SER A 67 -11.43 9.10 0.96
CA SER A 67 -12.08 9.38 -0.32
C SER A 67 -12.66 8.13 -0.99
N GLU A 68 -13.77 8.29 -1.72
CA GLU A 68 -14.41 7.21 -2.49
C GLU A 68 -13.41 6.50 -3.41
N ARG A 69 -12.48 7.24 -4.02
CA ARG A 69 -11.43 6.66 -4.89
C ARG A 69 -10.48 5.73 -4.14
N LEU A 70 -10.14 6.04 -2.89
CA LEU A 70 -9.31 5.13 -2.09
C LEU A 70 -10.10 3.86 -1.73
N GLN A 71 -11.40 4.00 -1.43
CA GLN A 71 -12.28 2.87 -1.19
C GLN A 71 -12.41 1.99 -2.44
N GLU A 72 -12.53 2.59 -3.62
CA GLU A 72 -12.51 1.90 -4.92
C GLU A 72 -11.18 1.14 -5.12
N LEU A 73 -10.04 1.81 -4.95
CA LEU A 73 -8.70 1.20 -5.04
C LEU A 73 -8.57 0.00 -4.10
N ALA A 74 -9.04 0.15 -2.86
CA ALA A 74 -9.01 -0.91 -1.86
C ALA A 74 -9.91 -2.10 -2.25
N SER A 75 -11.10 -1.81 -2.77
CA SER A 75 -12.04 -2.81 -3.28
C SER A 75 -11.45 -3.63 -4.43
N GLU A 76 -10.83 -2.96 -5.41
CA GLU A 76 -10.14 -3.59 -6.55
C GLU A 76 -9.01 -4.52 -6.07
N HIS A 77 -8.24 -4.07 -5.07
CA HIS A 77 -7.12 -4.83 -4.53
C HIS A 77 -7.52 -5.83 -3.44
N ARG A 78 -8.81 -5.96 -3.09
CA ARG A 78 -9.25 -6.86 -2.02
C ARG A 78 -8.90 -8.33 -2.27
N LYS A 79 -8.91 -8.77 -3.54
CA LYS A 79 -8.66 -10.16 -3.96
C LYS A 79 -7.41 -10.32 -4.82
N HIS A 80 -6.65 -9.26 -5.02
CA HIS A 80 -5.48 -9.30 -5.87
C HIS A 80 -4.40 -10.25 -5.28
N GLN A 81 -3.63 -10.90 -6.17
CA GLN A 81 -2.75 -12.01 -5.80
C GLN A 81 -1.51 -11.56 -5.02
N ASN A 82 -0.96 -10.39 -5.36
CA ASN A 82 0.31 -9.91 -4.83
C ASN A 82 0.10 -8.78 -3.81
N VAL A 83 -0.56 -7.70 -4.24
CA VAL A 83 -0.95 -6.58 -3.38
C VAL A 83 -2.38 -6.75 -2.89
N ARG A 84 -2.64 -6.54 -1.60
CA ARG A 84 -3.98 -6.49 -1.01
C ARG A 84 -4.15 -5.26 -0.15
N CYS A 85 -5.32 -4.65 -0.20
CA CYS A 85 -5.73 -3.57 0.71
C CYS A 85 -7.07 -3.94 1.33
N ARG A 86 -7.17 -3.89 2.66
CA ARG A 86 -8.38 -4.27 3.39
C ARG A 86 -8.58 -3.44 4.65
N GLU A 87 -9.86 -3.27 4.96
CA GLU A 87 -10.33 -2.85 6.27
C GLU A 87 -10.20 -4.01 7.28
N PHE A 88 -9.86 -3.72 8.54
CA PHE A 88 -9.80 -4.70 9.64
C PHE A 88 -11.00 -4.62 10.58
#